data_AF-A0A3E5DJ29-F1
#
_entry.id   AF-A0A3E5DJ29-F1
#
_cell.length_a   1.000
_cell.length_b   1.000
_cell.length_c   1.000
_cell.angle_alpha   90.00
_cell.angle_beta   90.00
_cell.angle_gamma   90.00
#
_symmetry.space_group_name_H-M   'P 1'
#
loop_
_entity.id
_entity.type
_entity.pdbx_description
1 polymer ?
#
loop_
_entity_poly.entity_id
_entity_poly.type
_entity_poly.pdbx_seq_one_letter_code
_entity_poly.pdbx_strand_id
1 'polypeptide(L)'
;MTEQQKQAIIESGKQYFRSIIIPNHLKNLNKLHLSSFDINPFLINYLAAFIKEDSQIIGLAKALVYPYIYDKVIDASSEQNVQSLVSLLQEVTGGASNFDGIDFEFVDAVDGRRKFCQFKAGVKTINKDDIASVLCYFKPLISQPSLDLQFEDLVVGVLYGEKDNLSDYYKTIATHYPVLCGSDFWQHLTGDKNFYARLLKAMGEVLDLGDFEGSELIQAPIEEIAEEIKQECCLIL
;
A
#
# COMPACT_ATOMS: atom_id res chain seq x y z
N MET A 1 -20.18 13.20 -3.67
CA MET A 1 -20.30 11.73 -3.45
C MET A 1 -21.42 11.43 -2.46
N THR A 2 -22.26 10.42 -2.70
CA THR A 2 -23.34 10.01 -1.78
C THR A 2 -22.81 9.17 -0.62
N GLU A 3 -23.56 9.06 0.48
CA GLU A 3 -23.17 8.17 1.59
C GLU A 3 -23.11 6.70 1.18
N GLN A 4 -23.94 6.27 0.23
CA GLN A 4 -23.89 4.90 -0.30
C GLN A 4 -22.57 4.63 -1.05
N GLN A 5 -22.10 5.58 -1.86
CA GLN A 5 -20.80 5.48 -2.54
C GLN A 5 -19.65 5.46 -1.53
N LYS A 6 -19.69 6.32 -0.52
CA LYS A 6 -18.71 6.32 0.59
C LYS A 6 -18.66 4.97 1.30
N GLN A 7 -19.82 4.38 1.59
CA GLN A 7 -19.88 3.06 2.22
C GLN A 7 -19.34 1.96 1.31
N ALA A 8 -19.60 2.02 0.01
CA ALA A 8 -19.06 1.07 -0.97
C ALA A 8 -17.51 1.11 -0.99
N ILE A 9 -16.91 2.30 -0.92
CA ILE A 9 -15.45 2.45 -0.79
C ILE A 9 -14.94 1.79 0.49
N ILE A 10 -15.60 2.02 1.63
CA ILE A 10 -15.21 1.42 2.91
C ILE A 10 -15.30 -0.11 2.85
N GLU A 11 -16.40 -0.67 2.36
CA GLU A 11 -16.58 -2.12 2.28
C GLU A 11 -15.62 -2.77 1.29
N SER A 12 -15.30 -2.11 0.18
CA SER A 12 -14.26 -2.58 -0.73
C SER A 12 -12.87 -2.53 -0.10
N GLY A 13 -12.55 -1.48 0.66
CA GLY A 13 -11.31 -1.41 1.44
C GLY A 13 -11.20 -2.57 2.45
N LYS A 14 -12.30 -2.91 3.12
CA LYS A 14 -12.36 -4.10 3.98
C LYS A 14 -12.18 -5.39 3.19
N GLN A 15 -12.84 -5.52 2.04
CA GLN A 15 -12.75 -6.70 1.19
C GLN A 15 -11.34 -6.90 0.65
N TYR A 16 -10.69 -5.83 0.18
CA TYR A 16 -9.29 -5.82 -0.24
C TYR A 16 -8.38 -6.41 0.84
N PHE A 17 -8.58 -5.99 2.09
CA PHE A 17 -7.81 -6.52 3.21
C PHE A 17 -8.10 -8.02 3.47
N ARG A 18 -9.38 -8.42 3.42
CA ARG A 18 -9.82 -9.81 3.63
C ARG A 18 -9.40 -10.78 2.53
N SER A 19 -9.46 -10.37 1.27
CA SER A 19 -9.31 -11.27 0.12
C SER A 19 -7.93 -11.23 -0.51
N ILE A 20 -7.19 -10.14 -0.34
CA ILE A 20 -5.86 -9.96 -0.95
C ILE A 20 -4.78 -10.02 0.11
N ILE A 21 -4.82 -9.12 1.10
CA ILE A 21 -3.73 -8.98 2.07
C ILE A 21 -3.59 -10.24 2.93
N ILE A 22 -4.66 -10.66 3.62
CA ILE A 22 -4.61 -11.82 4.53
C ILE A 22 -4.26 -13.12 3.77
N PRO A 23 -4.95 -13.50 2.67
CA PRO A 23 -4.69 -14.78 2.03
C PRO A 23 -3.34 -14.84 1.33
N ASN A 24 -2.86 -13.75 0.74
CA ASN A 24 -1.53 -13.72 0.14
C ASN A 24 -0.44 -13.86 1.20
N HIS A 25 -0.61 -13.20 2.35
CA HIS A 25 0.30 -13.35 3.48
C HIS A 25 0.38 -14.81 3.95
N LEU A 26 -0.77 -15.43 4.22
CA LEU A 26 -0.86 -16.83 4.66
C LEU A 26 -0.30 -17.82 3.62
N LYS A 27 -0.63 -17.63 2.34
CA LYS A 27 -0.14 -18.49 1.26
C LYS A 27 1.38 -18.45 1.11
N ASN A 28 1.99 -17.30 1.38
CA ASN A 28 3.45 -17.14 1.30
C ASN A 28 4.14 -17.76 2.52
N LEU A 29 3.55 -17.62 3.72
CA LEU A 29 4.05 -18.25 4.93
C LEU A 29 4.05 -19.78 4.83
N ASN A 30 2.98 -20.38 4.31
CA ASN A 30 2.87 -21.84 4.16
C ASN A 30 3.82 -22.46 3.11
N LYS A 31 4.60 -21.64 2.41
CA LYS A 31 5.57 -22.09 1.39
C LYS A 31 7.01 -21.80 1.80
N LEU A 32 7.20 -21.29 3.01
CA LEU A 32 8.49 -20.86 3.49
C LEU A 32 9.33 -22.08 3.82
N HIS A 33 10.50 -22.13 3.21
CA HIS A 33 11.56 -23.08 3.53
C HIS A 33 12.84 -22.31 3.84
N LEU A 34 13.81 -22.92 4.49
CA LEU A 34 15.10 -22.29 4.79
C LEU A 34 15.80 -21.80 3.51
N SER A 35 15.64 -22.56 2.42
CA SER A 35 16.09 -22.17 1.07
C SER A 35 15.42 -20.92 0.48
N SER A 36 14.34 -20.42 1.09
CA SER A 36 13.67 -19.18 0.69
C SER A 36 14.41 -17.92 1.14
N PHE A 37 15.40 -18.06 2.02
CA PHE A 37 16.15 -16.94 2.57
C PHE A 37 17.54 -16.86 1.95
N ASP A 38 17.94 -15.65 1.54
CA ASP A 38 19.34 -15.34 1.23
C ASP A 38 20.08 -15.00 2.53
N ILE A 39 20.49 -16.04 3.26
CA ILE A 39 21.06 -15.90 4.60
C ILE A 39 22.49 -15.40 4.49
N ASN A 40 22.76 -14.23 5.08
CA ASN A 40 24.13 -13.79 5.29
C ASN A 40 24.72 -14.47 6.56
N PRO A 41 25.65 -15.44 6.42
CA PRO A 41 26.17 -16.20 7.55
C PRO A 41 26.93 -15.33 8.56
N PHE A 42 27.46 -14.18 8.15
CA PHE A 42 28.15 -13.25 9.06
C PHE A 42 27.20 -12.46 9.96
N LEU A 43 25.93 -12.29 9.54
CA LEU A 43 24.97 -11.43 10.23
C LEU A 43 23.89 -12.20 10.94
N ILE A 44 23.60 -13.45 10.57
CA ILE A 44 22.45 -14.18 11.09
C ILE A 44 22.53 -14.44 12.60
N ASN A 45 23.71 -14.81 13.12
CA ASN A 45 23.95 -14.96 14.55
C ASN A 45 23.87 -13.63 15.30
N TYR A 46 24.28 -12.53 14.66
CA TYR A 46 24.14 -11.19 15.22
C TYR A 46 22.67 -10.75 15.30
N LEU A 47 21.88 -11.00 14.25
CA LEU A 47 20.44 -10.72 14.25
C LEU A 47 19.69 -11.54 15.31
N ALA A 48 20.02 -12.83 15.44
CA ALA A 48 19.43 -13.68 16.47
C ALA A 48 19.78 -13.23 17.90
N ALA A 49 20.95 -12.60 18.12
CA ALA A 49 21.31 -12.07 19.43
C ALA A 49 20.39 -10.93 19.92
N PHE A 50 19.67 -10.26 19.03
CA PHE A 50 18.64 -9.27 19.41
C PHE A 50 17.30 -9.90 19.78
N ILE A 51 17.11 -11.19 19.53
CA ILE A 51 15.87 -11.92 19.78
C ILE A 51 16.06 -12.74 21.06
N LYS A 52 15.40 -12.31 22.14
CA LYS A 52 15.52 -12.97 23.44
C LYS A 52 14.69 -14.27 23.45
N GLU A 53 15.35 -15.39 23.23
CA GLU A 53 14.75 -16.73 23.24
C GLU A 53 15.62 -17.72 24.00
N ASP A 54 14.99 -18.72 24.61
CA ASP A 54 15.71 -19.77 25.35
C ASP A 54 16.42 -20.76 24.40
N SER A 55 15.95 -20.86 23.16
CA SER A 55 16.55 -21.70 22.11
C SER A 55 17.18 -20.83 21.03
N GLN A 56 18.50 -20.98 20.84
CA GLN A 56 19.25 -20.29 19.80
C GLN A 56 18.67 -20.57 18.40
N ILE A 57 18.19 -21.79 18.15
CA ILE A 57 17.62 -22.19 16.86
C ILE A 57 16.29 -21.49 16.60
N ILE A 58 15.44 -21.37 17.62
CA ILE A 58 14.20 -20.60 17.54
C ILE A 58 14.49 -19.12 17.33
N GLY A 59 15.52 -18.59 18.01
CA GLY A 59 16.01 -17.23 17.79
C GLY A 59 16.46 -16.98 16.35
N LEU A 60 17.21 -17.92 15.75
CA LEU A 60 17.62 -17.86 14.34
C LEU A 60 16.43 -17.93 13.39
N ALA A 61 15.49 -18.86 13.61
CA ALA A 61 14.28 -18.95 12.80
C ALA A 61 13.45 -17.66 12.86
N LYS A 62 13.26 -17.08 14.05
CA LYS A 62 12.59 -15.77 14.23
C LYS A 62 13.33 -14.64 13.52
N ALA A 63 14.66 -14.65 13.53
CA ALA A 63 15.48 -13.65 12.83
C ALA A 63 15.31 -13.69 11.30
N LEU A 64 14.89 -14.82 10.74
CA LEU A 64 14.60 -14.97 9.31
C LEU A 64 13.13 -14.68 8.99
N VAL A 65 12.22 -15.27 9.76
CA VAL A 65 10.78 -15.24 9.48
C VAL A 65 10.19 -13.84 9.70
N TYR A 66 10.57 -13.12 10.76
CA TYR A 66 10.00 -11.79 11.03
C TYR A 66 10.34 -10.75 9.96
N PRO A 67 11.61 -10.56 9.54
CA PRO A 67 11.90 -9.65 8.43
C PRO A 67 11.15 -10.01 7.14
N TYR A 68 11.04 -11.30 6.81
CA TYR A 68 10.29 -11.76 5.65
C TYR A 68 8.80 -11.37 5.73
N ILE A 69 8.18 -11.56 6.89
CA ILE A 69 6.78 -11.13 7.13
C ILE A 69 6.63 -9.64 6.88
N TYR A 70 7.52 -8.82 7.45
CA TYR A 70 7.45 -7.38 7.29
C TYR A 70 7.64 -6.95 5.84
N ASP A 71 8.63 -7.51 5.14
CA ASP A 71 8.88 -7.24 3.73
C ASP A 71 7.66 -7.60 2.87
N LYS A 72 7.02 -8.75 3.12
CA LYS A 72 5.84 -9.17 2.36
C LYS A 72 4.61 -8.33 2.64
N VAL A 73 4.42 -7.86 3.86
CA VAL A 73 3.34 -6.90 4.20
C VAL A 73 3.58 -5.57 3.48
N ILE A 74 4.83 -5.10 3.43
CA ILE A 74 5.21 -3.90 2.69
C ILE A 74 4.97 -4.10 1.19
N ASP A 75 5.39 -5.22 0.60
CA ASP A 75 5.13 -5.56 -0.81
C ASP A 75 3.62 -5.61 -1.12
N ALA A 76 2.81 -6.11 -0.19
CA ALA A 76 1.35 -6.17 -0.35
C ALA A 76 0.73 -4.76 -0.48
N SER A 77 1.37 -3.73 0.10
CA SER A 77 0.98 -2.32 -0.05
C SER A 77 1.48 -1.65 -1.34
N SER A 78 2.11 -2.41 -2.25
CA SER A 78 2.61 -1.91 -3.53
C SER A 78 1.50 -1.50 -4.52
N GLU A 79 1.88 -0.65 -5.48
CA GLU A 79 0.99 -0.04 -6.46
C GLU A 79 0.16 -1.06 -7.24
N GLN A 80 0.73 -2.23 -7.58
CA GLN A 80 0.03 -3.29 -8.32
C GLN A 80 -1.17 -3.86 -7.55
N ASN A 81 -1.05 -4.01 -6.22
CA ASN A 81 -2.15 -4.54 -5.41
C ASN A 81 -3.23 -3.48 -5.19
N VAL A 82 -2.84 -2.20 -5.13
CA VAL A 82 -3.76 -1.08 -4.94
C VAL A 82 -4.57 -0.76 -6.20
N GLN A 83 -4.18 -1.26 -7.38
CA GLN A 83 -4.97 -1.11 -8.61
C GLN A 83 -6.42 -1.61 -8.49
N SER A 84 -6.67 -2.67 -7.71
CA SER A 84 -8.03 -3.14 -7.44
C SER A 84 -8.91 -2.08 -6.77
N LEU A 85 -8.32 -1.26 -5.89
CA LEU A 85 -8.99 -0.12 -5.26
C LEU A 85 -9.20 1.02 -6.25
N VAL A 86 -8.24 1.26 -7.16
CA VAL A 86 -8.39 2.25 -8.24
C VAL A 86 -9.57 1.89 -9.15
N SER A 87 -9.73 0.62 -9.54
CA SER A 87 -10.88 0.18 -10.33
C SER A 87 -12.22 0.44 -9.64
N LEU A 88 -12.29 0.25 -8.31
CA LEU A 88 -13.49 0.64 -7.57
C LEU A 88 -13.69 2.17 -7.56
N LEU A 89 -12.63 2.94 -7.35
CA LEU A 89 -12.71 4.40 -7.38
C LEU A 89 -13.26 4.87 -8.73
N GLN A 90 -12.81 4.28 -9.83
CA GLN A 90 -13.38 4.51 -11.16
C GLN A 90 -14.89 4.23 -11.19
N GLU A 91 -15.36 3.09 -10.68
CA GLU A 91 -16.79 2.75 -10.65
C GLU A 91 -17.63 3.78 -9.86
N VAL A 92 -17.11 4.29 -8.74
CA VAL A 92 -17.86 5.23 -7.89
C VAL A 92 -17.74 6.69 -8.33
N THR A 93 -16.69 7.08 -9.06
CA THR A 93 -16.48 8.46 -9.54
C THR A 93 -17.00 8.71 -10.95
N GLY A 94 -17.44 7.68 -11.67
CA GLY A 94 -18.06 7.82 -12.99
C GLY A 94 -17.24 7.26 -14.16
N GLY A 95 -16.20 6.48 -13.88
CA GLY A 95 -15.43 5.68 -14.83
C GLY A 95 -13.92 5.96 -14.81
N ALA A 96 -13.19 5.16 -15.58
CA ALA A 96 -11.80 5.45 -15.92
C ALA A 96 -11.72 6.69 -16.82
N SER A 97 -10.59 7.39 -16.76
CA SER A 97 -10.32 8.49 -17.68
C SER A 97 -10.17 7.97 -19.12
N ASN A 98 -10.57 8.79 -20.09
CA ASN A 98 -10.29 8.52 -21.51
C ASN A 98 -8.87 8.98 -21.91
N PHE A 99 -8.10 9.54 -20.97
CA PHE A 99 -6.74 10.02 -21.20
C PHE A 99 -5.72 9.03 -20.66
N ASP A 100 -4.78 8.63 -21.50
CA ASP A 100 -3.69 7.72 -21.13
C ASP A 100 -2.89 8.26 -19.94
N GLY A 101 -2.66 7.38 -18.95
CA GLY A 101 -1.90 7.70 -17.73
C GLY A 101 -2.61 8.59 -16.72
N ILE A 102 -3.92 8.85 -16.93
CA ILE A 102 -4.83 9.34 -15.91
C ILE A 102 -5.66 8.15 -15.42
N ASP A 103 -5.55 7.84 -14.13
CA ASP A 103 -6.21 6.66 -13.57
C ASP A 103 -7.73 6.83 -13.52
N PHE A 104 -8.19 7.97 -13.02
CA PHE A 104 -9.62 8.29 -12.97
C PHE A 104 -9.85 9.79 -12.87
N GLU A 105 -11.10 10.16 -13.03
CA GLU A 105 -11.55 11.54 -12.90
C GLU A 105 -12.64 11.62 -11.83
N PHE A 106 -12.73 12.76 -11.16
CA PHE A 106 -13.75 12.98 -10.14
C PHE A 106 -14.14 14.45 -10.06
N VAL A 107 -15.32 14.73 -9.53
CA VAL A 107 -15.71 16.09 -9.15
C VAL A 107 -15.26 16.32 -7.72
N ASP A 108 -14.38 17.30 -7.54
CA ASP A 108 -13.89 17.70 -6.23
C ASP A 108 -15.04 18.21 -5.37
N ALA A 109 -15.19 17.64 -4.17
CA ALA A 109 -16.26 17.99 -3.27
C ALA A 109 -16.04 19.34 -2.56
N VAL A 110 -14.82 19.88 -2.60
CA VAL A 110 -14.44 21.16 -1.98
C VAL A 110 -14.68 22.32 -2.94
N ASP A 111 -14.20 22.22 -4.18
CA ASP A 111 -14.28 23.31 -5.16
C ASP A 111 -15.29 23.08 -6.31
N GLY A 112 -15.85 21.88 -6.44
CA GLY A 112 -16.85 21.54 -7.45
C GLY A 112 -16.30 21.36 -8.87
N ARG A 113 -14.98 21.40 -9.08
CA ARG A 113 -14.34 21.24 -10.39
C ARG A 113 -14.02 19.78 -10.69
N ARG A 114 -13.99 19.44 -11.97
CA ARG A 114 -13.55 18.11 -12.44
C ARG A 114 -12.03 18.04 -12.34
N LYS A 115 -11.54 16.99 -11.67
CA LYS A 115 -10.12 16.70 -11.46
C LYS A 115 -9.72 15.48 -12.29
N PHE A 116 -8.52 15.53 -12.86
CA PHE A 116 -7.88 14.44 -13.57
C PHE A 116 -6.76 13.91 -12.69
N CYS A 117 -6.95 12.71 -12.15
CA CYS A 117 -6.10 12.17 -11.12
C CYS A 117 -5.14 11.13 -11.70
N GLN A 118 -3.84 11.34 -11.46
CA GLN A 118 -2.91 10.21 -11.44
C GLN A 118 -2.78 9.73 -10.00
N PHE A 119 -2.90 8.42 -9.80
CA PHE A 119 -2.97 7.77 -8.52
C PHE A 119 -1.62 7.17 -8.12
N LYS A 120 -1.31 7.25 -6.82
CA LYS A 120 -0.17 6.57 -6.20
C LYS A 120 -0.56 6.00 -4.85
N ALA A 121 -0.01 4.83 -4.51
CA ALA A 121 -0.36 4.14 -3.29
C ALA A 121 0.09 4.91 -2.03
N GLY A 122 1.34 5.39 -1.97
CA GLY A 122 1.88 5.95 -0.72
C GLY A 122 2.95 7.03 -0.91
N VAL A 123 3.31 7.66 0.20
CA VAL A 123 4.20 8.83 0.27
C VAL A 123 5.63 8.61 -0.24
N LYS A 124 6.03 7.36 -0.47
CA LYS A 124 7.36 6.96 -0.97
C LYS A 124 7.30 6.04 -2.20
N THR A 125 6.14 5.89 -2.83
CA THR A 125 5.94 4.91 -3.92
C THR A 125 6.36 5.41 -5.30
N ILE A 126 6.97 6.61 -5.38
CA ILE A 126 7.51 7.13 -6.64
C ILE A 126 9.02 7.35 -6.53
N ASN A 127 9.66 7.34 -7.69
CA ASN A 127 11.07 7.65 -7.90
C ASN A 127 11.23 8.86 -8.85
N LYS A 128 12.47 9.09 -9.29
CA LYS A 128 12.82 10.21 -10.17
C LYS A 128 12.14 10.12 -11.55
N ASP A 129 12.02 8.93 -12.12
CA ASP A 129 11.48 8.71 -13.46
C ASP A 129 9.96 8.93 -13.48
N ASP A 130 9.28 8.64 -12.37
CA ASP A 130 7.85 8.91 -12.20
C ASP A 130 7.50 10.40 -12.32
N ILE A 131 8.40 11.32 -11.92
CA ILE A 131 8.19 12.76 -12.10
C ILE A 131 8.01 13.07 -13.58
N ALA A 132 8.91 12.57 -14.43
CA ALA A 132 8.84 12.79 -15.87
C ALA A 132 7.57 12.17 -16.47
N SER A 133 7.18 10.99 -15.99
CA SER A 133 5.95 10.31 -16.40
C SER A 133 4.70 11.12 -16.08
N VAL A 134 4.55 11.62 -14.84
CA VAL A 134 3.42 12.48 -14.43
C VAL A 134 3.31 13.71 -15.35
N LEU A 135 4.42 14.43 -15.55
CA LEU A 135 4.45 15.60 -16.41
C LEU A 135 4.07 15.27 -17.86
N CYS A 136 4.51 14.12 -18.35
CA CYS A 136 4.20 13.64 -19.69
C CYS A 136 2.70 13.38 -19.87
N TYR A 137 2.05 12.72 -18.91
CA TYR A 137 0.63 12.37 -18.99
C TYR A 137 -0.30 13.58 -18.83
N PHE A 138 0.10 14.62 -18.11
CA PHE A 138 -0.69 15.85 -17.98
C PHE A 138 -0.62 16.77 -19.21
N LYS A 139 0.48 16.71 -19.98
CA LYS A 139 0.70 17.58 -21.14
C LYS A 139 -0.39 17.49 -22.23
N PRO A 140 -0.89 16.30 -22.61
CA PRO A 140 -2.01 16.17 -23.54
C PRO A 140 -3.28 16.90 -23.07
N LEU A 141 -3.61 16.84 -21.77
CA LEU A 141 -4.83 17.46 -21.24
C LEU A 141 -4.78 18.99 -21.33
N ILE A 142 -3.63 19.58 -21.00
CA ILE A 142 -3.40 21.03 -21.11
C ILE A 142 -3.54 21.50 -22.56
N SER A 143 -3.26 20.61 -23.52
CA SER A 143 -3.32 20.93 -24.96
C SER A 143 -4.72 20.77 -25.56
N GLN A 144 -5.74 20.35 -24.80
CA GLN A 144 -7.12 20.17 -25.28
C GLN A 144 -7.95 21.44 -25.09
N PRO A 145 -8.29 22.19 -26.15
CA PRO A 145 -9.03 23.45 -26.03
C PRO A 145 -10.48 23.28 -25.56
N SER A 146 -11.02 22.06 -25.66
CA SER A 146 -12.38 21.71 -25.26
C SER A 146 -12.53 21.51 -23.75
N LEU A 147 -11.41 21.38 -23.02
CA LEU A 147 -11.42 21.26 -21.56
C LEU A 147 -11.22 22.65 -20.95
N ASP A 148 -12.19 23.10 -20.15
CA ASP A 148 -12.02 24.27 -19.28
C ASP A 148 -11.16 23.90 -18.06
N LEU A 149 -9.85 23.76 -18.30
CA LEU A 149 -8.90 23.14 -17.37
C LEU A 149 -8.03 24.19 -16.68
N GLN A 150 -7.94 24.08 -15.35
CA GLN A 150 -6.99 24.82 -14.51
C GLN A 150 -5.83 23.90 -14.09
N PHE A 151 -4.70 24.49 -13.72
CA PHE A 151 -3.55 23.69 -13.23
C PHE A 151 -3.91 22.89 -11.98
N GLU A 152 -4.80 23.44 -11.15
CA GLU A 152 -5.34 22.83 -9.95
C GLU A 152 -6.31 21.67 -10.23
N ASP A 153 -6.67 21.44 -11.48
CA ASP A 153 -7.50 20.31 -11.90
C ASP A 153 -6.68 19.06 -12.25
N LEU A 154 -5.37 19.18 -12.40
CA LEU A 154 -4.45 18.08 -12.68
C LEU A 154 -3.79 17.65 -11.38
N VAL A 155 -4.22 16.51 -10.83
CA VAL A 155 -3.91 16.14 -9.45
C VAL A 155 -3.15 14.84 -9.38
N VAL A 156 -2.14 14.79 -8.50
CA VAL A 156 -1.56 13.52 -8.05
C VAL A 156 -2.17 13.15 -6.70
N GLY A 157 -2.93 12.05 -6.67
CA GLY A 157 -3.57 11.53 -5.47
C GLY A 157 -2.72 10.44 -4.81
N VAL A 158 -2.39 10.61 -3.54
CA VAL A 158 -1.66 9.63 -2.71
C VAL A 158 -2.61 9.03 -1.69
N LEU A 159 -2.88 7.72 -1.78
CA LEU A 159 -3.96 7.04 -1.04
C LEU A 159 -3.78 7.06 0.47
N TYR A 160 -2.55 6.77 0.94
CA TYR A 160 -2.24 6.66 2.35
C TYR A 160 -0.96 7.41 2.74
N GLY A 161 -0.91 7.76 4.03
CA GLY A 161 0.19 8.51 4.64
C GLY A 161 -0.15 9.98 4.86
N GLU A 162 0.86 10.74 5.24
CA GLU A 162 0.73 12.14 5.64
C GLU A 162 1.54 13.04 4.72
N LYS A 163 1.04 14.25 4.48
CA LYS A 163 1.64 15.24 3.60
C LYS A 163 3.08 15.57 4.00
N ASP A 164 3.36 15.64 5.30
CA ASP A 164 4.70 15.94 5.84
C ASP A 164 5.72 14.83 5.54
N ASN A 165 5.24 13.61 5.26
CA ASN A 165 6.06 12.43 4.96
C ASN A 165 6.26 12.21 3.45
N LEU A 166 5.73 13.09 2.59
CA LEU A 166 5.95 13.01 1.15
C LEU A 166 7.45 13.06 0.81
N SER A 167 7.88 12.15 -0.06
CA SER A 167 9.24 12.15 -0.58
C SER A 167 9.57 13.44 -1.35
N ASP A 168 10.85 13.75 -1.51
CA ASP A 168 11.27 14.94 -2.26
C ASP A 168 10.84 14.90 -3.74
N TYR A 169 10.57 13.70 -4.28
CA TYR A 169 10.00 13.54 -5.61
C TYR A 169 8.57 14.11 -5.69
N TYR A 170 7.72 13.81 -4.70
CA TYR A 170 6.38 14.41 -4.63
C TYR A 170 6.44 15.91 -4.38
N LYS A 171 7.37 16.38 -3.52
CA LYS A 171 7.56 17.82 -3.31
C LYS A 171 7.94 18.53 -4.60
N THR A 172 8.72 17.88 -5.47
CA THR A 172 9.05 18.41 -6.79
C THR A 172 7.81 18.55 -7.67
N ILE A 173 6.95 17.52 -7.72
CA ILE A 173 5.68 17.57 -8.46
C ILE A 173 4.76 18.66 -7.90
N ALA A 174 4.73 18.80 -6.56
CA ALA A 174 3.91 19.78 -5.85
C ALA A 174 4.26 21.25 -6.20
N THR A 175 5.42 21.51 -6.81
CA THR A 175 5.76 22.85 -7.32
C THR A 175 5.01 23.22 -8.60
N HIS A 176 4.37 22.26 -9.27
CA HIS A 176 3.69 22.44 -10.55
C HIS A 176 2.23 22.00 -10.53
N TYR A 177 1.91 20.94 -9.79
CA TYR A 177 0.58 20.34 -9.73
C TYR A 177 0.21 19.97 -8.30
N PRO A 178 -1.07 20.08 -7.88
CA PRO A 178 -1.49 19.64 -6.57
C PRO A 178 -1.15 18.16 -6.30
N VAL A 179 -0.55 17.91 -5.14
CA VAL A 179 -0.37 16.57 -4.58
C VAL A 179 -1.26 16.46 -3.35
N LEU A 180 -2.34 15.69 -3.48
CA LEU A 180 -3.28 15.45 -2.39
C LEU A 180 -2.91 14.13 -1.71
N CYS A 181 -2.71 14.13 -0.39
CA CYS A 181 -2.21 12.97 0.34
C CYS A 181 -3.11 12.57 1.50
N GLY A 182 -3.44 11.28 1.58
CA GLY A 182 -4.19 10.69 2.68
C GLY A 182 -5.48 11.46 2.94
N SER A 183 -5.63 12.00 4.14
CA SER A 183 -6.83 12.74 4.56
C SER A 183 -7.22 13.86 3.59
N ASP A 184 -6.24 14.54 2.99
CA ASP A 184 -6.47 15.64 2.05
C ASP A 184 -7.13 15.11 0.76
N PHE A 185 -6.54 14.08 0.16
CA PHE A 185 -7.09 13.41 -1.02
C PHE A 185 -8.53 12.92 -0.77
N TRP A 186 -8.75 12.22 0.35
CA TRP A 186 -10.06 11.69 0.67
C TRP A 186 -11.11 12.76 0.96
N GLN A 187 -10.71 13.90 1.55
CA GLN A 187 -11.61 15.04 1.74
C GLN A 187 -12.03 15.63 0.39
N HIS A 188 -11.09 15.84 -0.53
CA HIS A 188 -11.37 16.35 -1.87
C HIS A 188 -12.23 15.39 -2.69
N LEU A 189 -12.02 14.08 -2.55
CA LEU A 189 -12.82 13.07 -3.25
C LEU A 189 -14.25 12.92 -2.68
N THR A 190 -14.39 12.91 -1.36
CA THR A 190 -15.64 12.51 -0.70
C THR A 190 -16.43 13.67 -0.10
N GLY A 191 -15.78 14.80 0.17
CA GLY A 191 -16.30 15.93 0.92
C GLY A 191 -16.30 15.73 2.44
N ASP A 192 -15.82 14.59 2.94
CA ASP A 192 -15.81 14.25 4.36
C ASP A 192 -14.38 14.20 4.91
N LYS A 193 -14.08 15.15 5.81
CA LYS A 193 -12.77 15.29 6.47
C LYS A 193 -12.39 14.08 7.31
N ASN A 194 -13.38 13.34 7.81
CA ASN A 194 -13.18 12.16 8.66
C ASN A 194 -13.18 10.86 7.85
N PHE A 195 -13.40 10.91 6.54
CA PHE A 195 -13.54 9.71 5.72
C PHE A 195 -12.29 8.82 5.79
N TYR A 196 -11.10 9.42 5.69
CA TYR A 196 -9.85 8.66 5.75
C TYR A 196 -9.68 7.92 7.07
N ALA A 197 -9.96 8.59 8.19
CA ALA A 197 -9.92 7.96 9.52
C ALA A 197 -10.94 6.82 9.65
N ARG A 198 -12.16 7.00 9.11
CA ARG A 198 -13.18 5.93 9.06
C ARG A 198 -12.74 4.76 8.21
N LEU A 199 -12.12 5.00 7.06
CA LEU A 199 -11.58 3.97 6.18
C LEU A 199 -10.50 3.16 6.88
N LEU A 200 -9.53 3.82 7.51
CA LEU A 200 -8.46 3.16 8.27
C LEU A 200 -9.03 2.35 9.44
N LYS A 201 -9.97 2.92 10.20
CA LYS A 201 -10.63 2.21 11.31
C LYS A 201 -11.38 0.97 10.82
N ALA A 202 -12.14 1.10 9.74
CA ALA A 202 -12.88 0.01 9.13
C ALA A 202 -11.97 -1.13 8.65
N MET A 203 -10.80 -0.80 8.09
CA MET A 203 -9.78 -1.79 7.74
C MET A 203 -9.18 -2.47 8.98
N GLY A 204 -8.97 -1.73 10.08
CA GLY A 204 -8.54 -2.30 11.36
C GLY A 204 -9.57 -3.26 11.97
N GLU A 205 -10.86 -2.90 11.94
CA GLU A 205 -11.96 -3.74 12.45
C GLU A 205 -12.08 -5.10 11.71
N VAL A 206 -11.55 -5.21 10.49
CA VAL A 206 -11.48 -6.51 9.79
C VAL A 206 -10.61 -7.51 10.54
N LEU A 207 -9.53 -7.03 11.15
CA LEU A 207 -8.60 -7.85 11.93
C LEU A 207 -9.23 -8.31 13.25
N ASP A 208 -10.03 -7.46 13.88
CA ASP A 208 -10.69 -7.76 15.16
C ASP A 208 -11.87 -8.75 15.02
N LEU A 209 -12.48 -8.82 13.83
CA LEU A 209 -13.68 -9.64 13.56
C LEU A 209 -13.37 -11.03 12.99
N GLY A 210 -12.16 -11.25 12.48
CA GLY A 210 -11.68 -12.59 12.19
C GLY A 210 -10.99 -13.14 13.43
N ASP A 211 -11.08 -14.44 13.70
CA ASP A 211 -10.20 -15.14 14.65
C ASP A 211 -8.74 -15.13 14.12
N PHE A 212 -8.21 -13.95 13.81
CA PHE A 212 -6.90 -13.74 13.24
C PHE A 212 -5.91 -13.56 14.39
N GLU A 213 -5.56 -14.67 15.03
CA GLU A 213 -4.42 -14.67 15.94
C GLU A 213 -3.13 -14.76 15.13
N GLY A 214 -2.63 -13.58 14.72
CA GLY A 214 -1.39 -13.47 13.95
C GLY A 214 -0.19 -14.17 14.58
N SER A 215 -0.15 -14.27 15.91
CA SER A 215 0.89 -15.03 16.64
C SER A 215 0.87 -16.52 16.35
N GLU A 216 -0.32 -17.15 16.27
CA GLU A 216 -0.45 -18.58 16.00
C GLU A 216 -0.05 -18.92 14.56
N LEU A 217 -0.40 -18.03 13.62
CA LEU A 217 -0.09 -18.18 12.20
C LEU A 217 1.40 -18.10 11.88
N ILE A 218 2.19 -17.45 12.74
CA ILE A 218 3.64 -17.30 12.56
C ILE A 218 4.41 -18.39 13.31
N GLN A 219 3.82 -18.97 14.35
CA GLN A 219 4.46 -19.99 15.17
C GLN A 219 4.80 -21.25 14.37
N ALA A 220 3.87 -21.76 13.57
CA ALA A 220 4.12 -22.95 12.74
C ALA A 220 5.27 -22.74 11.73
N PRO A 221 5.31 -21.66 10.92
CA PRO A 221 6.47 -21.36 10.08
C PRO A 221 7.79 -21.24 10.84
N ILE A 222 7.80 -20.64 12.03
CA ILE A 222 9.02 -20.56 12.86
C ILE A 222 9.51 -21.96 13.25
N GLU A 223 8.60 -22.83 13.68
CA GLU A 223 8.93 -24.19 14.10
C GLU A 223 9.44 -25.05 12.93
N GLU A 224 8.80 -24.93 11.76
CA GLU A 224 9.23 -25.61 10.53
C GLU A 224 10.64 -25.16 10.10
N ILE A 225 10.89 -23.85 10.05
CA ILE A 225 12.22 -23.30 9.73
C ILE A 225 13.26 -23.70 10.77
N ALA A 226 12.91 -23.70 12.06
CA ALA A 226 13.81 -24.14 13.12
C ALA A 226 14.20 -25.62 12.97
N GLU A 227 13.27 -26.47 12.51
CA GLU A 227 13.55 -27.87 12.24
C GLU A 227 14.44 -28.06 11.01
N GLU A 228 14.22 -27.29 9.95
CA GLU A 228 15.13 -27.27 8.78
C GLU A 228 16.55 -26.82 9.17
N ILE A 229 16.70 -25.79 10.02
CA ILE A 229 18.00 -25.33 10.54
C ILE A 229 18.71 -26.46 11.31
N LYS A 230 17.99 -27.24 12.14
CA LYS A 230 18.57 -28.40 12.84
C LYS A 230 19.04 -29.49 11.90
N GLN A 231 18.35 -29.70 10.77
CA GLN A 231 18.68 -30.73 9.81
C GLN A 231 19.88 -30.32 8.93
N GLU A 232 20.00 -29.03 8.62
CA GLU A 232 21.09 -28.46 7.81
C GLU A 232 22.32 -28.02 8.64
N CYS A 233 22.40 -28.40 9.91
CA CYS A 233 23.32 -27.93 10.96
C CYS A 233 24.86 -28.07 10.72
N CYS A 234 25.33 -28.20 9.49
CA CYS A 234 26.76 -28.15 9.16
C CYS A 234 27.24 -26.80 8.58
N LEU A 235 26.36 -25.82 8.28
CA LEU A 235 26.77 -24.60 7.55
C LEU A 235 26.35 -23.24 8.14
N ILE A 236 25.44 -23.20 9.12
CA ILE A 236 24.81 -21.93 9.60
C ILE A 236 25.27 -21.53 11.02
N LEU A 237 25.83 -22.47 11.80
CA LEU A 237 26.49 -22.23 13.09
C LEU A 237 28.01 -22.24 12.92
#